data_AF-A0AAW7Z8X2-F1
#
_entry.id   AF-A0AAW7Z8X2-F1
#
_cell.length_a   1.000
_cell.length_b   1.000
_cell.length_c   1.000
_cell.angle_alpha   90.00
_cell.angle_beta   90.00
_cell.angle_gamma   90.00
#
_symmetry.space_group_name_H-M   'P 1'
#
loop_
_entity.id
_entity.type
_entity.pdbx_description
1 polymer ?
#
loop_
_entity_poly.entity_id
_entity_poly.type
_entity_poly.pdbx_seq_one_letter_code
_entity_poly.pdbx_strand_id
1 'polypeptide(L)'
;MKIGNLEKPTYNHIREIFISLIEELSGSRPITEDLWSSISDEETREKIIKEFVRRMEQAYSFEIVLKESLKDREGSVESVAGELYHVFSTMFLVEAINSKLRAGQGNIEI
;
A
#
# COMPACT_ATOMS: atom_id res chain seq x y z
N MET A 1 1.02 -9.69 14.21
CA MET A 1 -0.20 -10.21 13.57
C MET A 1 0.17 -10.82 12.23
N LYS A 2 -0.39 -11.98 11.86
CA LYS A 2 0.00 -12.74 10.67
C LYS A 2 -1.22 -13.29 9.95
N ILE A 3 -1.09 -13.50 8.64
CA ILE A 3 -2.03 -14.27 7.81
C ILE A 3 -1.27 -15.53 7.38
N GLY A 4 -1.54 -16.68 8.00
CA GLY A 4 -0.68 -17.85 7.86
C GLY A 4 0.78 -17.54 8.24
N ASN A 5 1.69 -17.65 7.28
CA ASN A 5 3.11 -17.33 7.45
C ASN A 5 3.48 -15.87 7.08
N LEU A 6 2.53 -15.09 6.57
CA LEU A 6 2.77 -13.72 6.13
C LEU A 6 2.71 -12.76 7.31
N GLU A 7 3.76 -11.95 7.46
CA GLU A 7 3.81 -10.86 8.44
C GLU A 7 3.39 -9.54 7.81
N LYS A 8 2.74 -8.68 8.61
CA LYS A 8 2.43 -7.33 8.18
C LYS A 8 3.75 -6.59 7.88
N PRO A 9 3.91 -5.98 6.69
CA PRO A 9 5.09 -5.20 6.38
C PRO A 9 5.15 -3.97 7.29
N THR A 10 6.38 -3.52 7.53
CA THR A 10 6.63 -2.24 8.22
C THR A 10 6.35 -1.08 7.28
N TYR A 11 6.17 0.11 7.85
CA TYR A 11 6.02 1.34 7.07
C TYR A 11 7.20 1.54 6.11
N ASN A 12 8.43 1.40 6.59
CA ASN A 12 9.63 1.57 5.78
C ASN A 12 9.67 0.62 4.58
N HIS A 13 9.19 -0.62 4.72
CA HIS A 13 9.13 -1.56 3.61
C HIS A 13 8.11 -1.13 2.54
N ILE A 14 6.91 -0.71 2.95
CA ILE A 14 5.90 -0.18 2.03
C ILE A 14 6.38 1.09 1.33
N ARG A 15 6.97 2.02 2.09
CA ARG A 15 7.56 3.24 1.57
C ARG A 15 8.62 2.94 0.51
N GLU A 16 9.51 2.00 0.77
CA GLU A 16 10.57 1.62 -0.17
C GLU A 16 10.03 0.96 -1.44
N ILE A 17 9.02 0.08 -1.33
CA ILE A 17 8.32 -0.50 -2.50
C ILE A 17 7.71 0.62 -3.34
N PHE A 18 7.05 1.59 -2.69
CA PHE A 18 6.40 2.69 -3.38
C PHE A 18 7.41 3.61 -4.09
N ILE A 19 8.49 4.00 -3.42
CA ILE A 19 9.56 4.83 -4.02
C ILE A 19 10.23 4.11 -5.20
N SER A 20 10.53 2.82 -5.04
CA SER A 20 11.13 2.01 -6.11
C SER A 20 10.20 1.90 -7.32
N LEU A 21 8.88 1.82 -7.08
CA LEU A 21 7.90 1.79 -8.15
C LEU A 21 7.77 3.13 -8.87
N ILE A 22 7.85 4.23 -8.14
CA ILE A 22 7.92 5.56 -8.76
C ILE A 22 9.15 5.63 -9.66
N GLU A 23 10.33 5.28 -9.15
CA GLU A 23 11.58 5.26 -9.92
C GLU A 23 11.47 4.40 -11.20
N GLU A 24 10.87 3.23 -11.10
CA GLU A 24 10.64 2.31 -12.23
C GLU A 24 9.75 2.93 -13.32
N LEU A 25 8.72 3.69 -12.93
CA LEU A 25 7.69 4.18 -13.85
C LEU A 25 7.90 5.63 -14.33
N SER A 26 8.50 6.48 -13.51
CA SER A 26 8.85 7.87 -13.87
C SER A 26 10.28 8.00 -14.42
N GLY A 27 11.13 6.99 -14.20
CA GLY A 27 12.55 7.03 -14.56
C GLY A 27 13.42 7.85 -13.61
N SER A 28 12.85 8.37 -12.51
CA SER A 28 13.57 9.16 -11.52
C SER A 28 13.14 8.79 -10.10
N ARG A 29 14.11 8.59 -9.21
CA ARG A 29 13.83 8.33 -7.81
C ARG A 29 13.40 9.62 -7.11
N PRO A 30 12.19 9.67 -6.52
CA PRO A 30 11.71 10.88 -5.86
C PRO A 30 12.41 11.09 -4.50
N ILE A 31 12.49 12.34 -4.07
CA ILE A 31 12.73 12.69 -2.67
C ILE A 31 11.38 12.63 -1.94
N THR A 32 11.36 12.18 -0.69
CA THR A 32 10.07 11.93 0.00
C THR A 32 9.28 13.18 0.33
N GLU A 33 9.96 14.31 0.43
CA GLU A 33 9.38 15.62 0.65
C GLU A 33 8.86 16.26 -0.64
N ASP A 34 9.18 15.69 -1.81
CA ASP A 34 8.69 16.19 -3.11
C ASP A 34 7.16 16.14 -3.15
N LEU A 35 6.56 17.16 -3.77
CA LEU A 35 5.12 17.20 -3.99
C LEU A 35 4.72 16.06 -4.92
N TRP A 36 3.71 15.28 -4.53
CA TRP A 36 3.23 14.17 -5.33
C TRP A 36 2.82 14.58 -6.74
N SER A 37 2.17 15.73 -6.87
CA SER A 37 1.75 16.32 -8.15
C SER A 37 2.91 16.74 -9.06
N SER A 38 4.13 16.84 -8.54
CA SER A 38 5.34 17.21 -9.29
C SER A 38 6.14 16.02 -9.82
N ILE A 39 5.85 14.81 -9.33
CA ILE A 39 6.63 13.60 -9.66
C ILE A 39 6.46 13.17 -11.12
N SER A 40 5.24 13.23 -11.63
CA SER A 40 4.89 12.83 -13.01
C SER A 40 3.52 13.38 -13.38
N ASP A 41 3.07 13.15 -14.62
CA ASP A 41 1.70 13.47 -15.03
C ASP A 41 0.66 12.61 -14.29
N GLU A 42 -0.61 13.02 -14.38
CA GLU A 42 -1.73 12.36 -13.71
C GLU A 42 -1.86 10.87 -14.11
N GLU A 43 -1.65 10.55 -15.38
CA GLU A 43 -1.75 9.18 -15.90
C GLU A 43 -0.68 8.27 -15.30
N THR A 44 0.56 8.76 -15.20
CA THR A 44 1.67 8.04 -14.60
C THR A 44 1.45 7.86 -13.10
N ARG A 45 0.97 8.89 -12.39
CA ARG A 45 0.62 8.77 -10.97
C ARG A 45 -0.46 7.73 -10.72
N GLU A 46 -1.51 7.72 -11.54
CA GLU A 46 -2.56 6.70 -11.48
C GLU A 46 -2.01 5.29 -11.73
N LYS A 47 -1.12 5.15 -12.73
CA LYS A 47 -0.46 3.89 -13.04
C LYS A 47 0.41 3.40 -11.89
N ILE A 48 1.15 4.29 -11.23
CA ILE A 48 1.95 3.98 -10.03
C ILE A 48 1.05 3.43 -8.92
N ILE A 49 -0.06 4.09 -8.60
CA ILE A 49 -0.96 3.64 -7.54
C ILE A 49 -1.58 2.28 -7.87
N LYS A 50 -2.05 2.07 -9.09
CA LYS A 50 -2.62 0.79 -9.54
C LYS A 50 -1.60 -0.34 -9.48
N GLU A 51 -0.39 -0.09 -9.96
CA GLU A 51 0.67 -1.09 -9.96
C GLU A 51 1.14 -1.42 -8.54
N PHE A 52 1.18 -0.43 -7.64
CA PHE A 52 1.44 -0.66 -6.22
C PHE A 52 0.39 -1.59 -5.62
N VAL A 53 -0.89 -1.26 -5.78
CA VAL A 53 -2.01 -2.08 -5.31
C VAL A 53 -1.87 -3.50 -5.84
N ARG A 54 -1.72 -3.66 -7.16
CA ARG A 54 -1.56 -4.96 -7.81
C ARG A 54 -0.42 -5.80 -7.22
N ARG A 55 0.75 -5.19 -6.99
CA ARG A 55 1.92 -5.89 -6.39
C ARG A 55 1.62 -6.35 -4.96
N MET A 56 0.98 -5.50 -4.16
CA MET A 56 0.63 -5.84 -2.78
C MET A 56 -0.44 -6.92 -2.69
N GLU A 57 -1.47 -6.86 -3.53
CA GLU A 57 -2.51 -7.89 -3.59
C GLU A 57 -1.94 -9.25 -4.01
N GLN A 58 -1.01 -9.28 -4.97
CA GLN A 58 -0.32 -10.50 -5.37
C GLN A 58 0.56 -11.07 -4.24
N ALA A 59 1.30 -10.20 -3.54
CA ALA A 59 2.19 -10.63 -2.47
C ALA A 59 1.43 -11.16 -1.25
N TYR A 60 0.25 -10.62 -0.95
CA TYR A 60 -0.49 -10.94 0.27
C TYR A 60 -1.80 -11.70 0.06
N SER A 61 -2.21 -11.93 -1.20
CA SER A 61 -3.40 -12.71 -1.58
C SER A 61 -4.71 -12.19 -0.98
N PHE A 62 -4.86 -10.86 -0.88
CA PHE A 62 -6.11 -10.20 -0.54
C PHE A 62 -6.30 -8.92 -1.37
N GLU A 63 -7.55 -8.50 -1.54
CA GLU A 63 -7.92 -7.29 -2.29
C GLU A 63 -7.71 -6.03 -1.45
N ILE A 64 -7.17 -4.97 -2.07
CA ILE A 64 -7.00 -3.66 -1.46
C ILE A 64 -8.00 -2.70 -2.08
N VAL A 65 -8.91 -2.20 -1.24
CA VAL A 65 -9.91 -1.20 -1.66
C VAL A 65 -9.44 0.19 -1.26
N LEU A 66 -9.08 1.01 -2.26
CA LEU A 66 -8.85 2.44 -2.07
C LEU A 66 -10.18 3.17 -2.05
N LYS A 67 -10.46 3.95 -0.99
CA LYS A 67 -11.70 4.74 -0.88
C LYS A 67 -11.72 5.94 -1.84
N GLU A 68 -10.55 6.49 -2.13
CA GLU A 68 -10.36 7.67 -2.96
C GLU A 68 -9.16 7.47 -3.88
N SER A 69 -9.18 8.13 -5.04
CA SER A 69 -8.07 8.08 -5.99
C SER A 69 -6.88 8.84 -5.43
N LEU A 70 -5.76 8.16 -5.21
CA LEU A 70 -4.55 8.79 -4.67
C LEU A 70 -3.74 9.55 -5.72
N LYS A 71 -4.09 9.46 -7.02
CA LYS A 71 -3.40 10.17 -8.11
C LYS A 71 -3.43 11.70 -7.99
N ASP A 72 -4.47 12.24 -7.36
CA ASP A 72 -4.70 13.69 -7.19
C ASP A 72 -4.54 14.14 -5.74
N ARG A 73 -4.04 13.25 -4.87
CA ARG A 73 -3.87 13.56 -3.47
C ARG A 73 -2.88 14.72 -3.30
N GLU A 74 -3.30 15.74 -2.57
CA GLU A 74 -2.42 16.83 -2.18
C GLU A 74 -1.37 16.37 -1.16
N GLY A 75 -0.17 16.94 -1.26
CA GLY A 75 0.92 16.70 -0.31
C GLY A 75 2.14 16.02 -0.93
N SER A 76 2.99 15.49 -0.06
CA SER A 76 4.26 14.90 -0.44
C SER A 76 4.15 13.44 -0.85
N VAL A 77 5.18 12.89 -1.51
CA VAL A 77 5.32 11.45 -1.77
C VAL A 77 5.20 10.64 -0.48
N GLU A 78 5.81 11.11 0.61
CA GLU A 78 5.71 10.51 1.95
C GLU A 78 4.24 10.42 2.42
N SER A 79 3.45 11.47 2.16
CA SER A 79 2.05 11.53 2.57
C SER A 79 1.19 10.49 1.82
N VAL A 80 1.50 10.24 0.55
CA VAL A 80 0.84 9.19 -0.25
C VAL A 80 1.27 7.79 0.22
N ALA A 81 2.56 7.59 0.49
CA ALA A 81 3.07 6.33 1.05
C ALA A 81 2.42 6.01 2.41
N GLY A 82 2.24 7.04 3.25
CA GLY A 82 1.53 6.95 4.52
C GLY A 82 0.10 6.44 4.37
N GLU A 83 -0.66 7.00 3.41
CA GLU A 83 -2.02 6.54 3.13
C GLU A 83 -2.05 5.10 2.63
N LEU A 84 -1.20 4.76 1.68
CA LEU A 84 -1.10 3.39 1.14
C LEU A 84 -0.81 2.39 2.26
N TYR A 85 0.12 2.71 3.15
CA TYR A 85 0.41 1.89 4.32
C TYR A 85 -0.79 1.77 5.27
N HIS A 86 -1.56 2.85 5.43
CA HIS A 86 -2.72 2.86 6.32
C HIS A 86 -3.86 1.99 5.78
N VAL A 87 -4.16 2.12 4.48
CA VAL A 87 -5.15 1.29 3.79
C VAL A 87 -4.72 -0.18 3.82
N PHE A 88 -3.45 -0.46 3.46
CA PHE A 88 -2.91 -1.81 3.50
C PHE A 88 -3.02 -2.40 4.91
N SER A 89 -2.65 -1.66 5.94
CA SER A 89 -2.68 -2.15 7.32
C SER A 89 -4.11 -2.47 7.78
N THR A 90 -5.10 -1.68 7.34
CA THR A 90 -6.51 -1.95 7.59
C THR A 90 -6.96 -3.24 6.92
N MET A 91 -6.65 -3.42 5.63
CA MET A 91 -7.03 -4.63 4.88
C MET A 91 -6.32 -5.88 5.40
N PHE A 92 -5.05 -5.77 5.76
CA PHE A 92 -4.30 -6.85 6.39
C PHE A 92 -4.92 -7.28 7.74
N LEU A 93 -5.42 -6.33 8.54
CA LEU A 93 -6.13 -6.63 9.79
C LEU A 93 -7.43 -7.38 9.54
N VAL A 94 -8.24 -6.89 8.61
CA VAL A 94 -9.50 -7.55 8.21
C VAL A 94 -9.21 -8.98 7.74
N GLU A 95 -8.19 -9.17 6.92
CA GLU A 95 -7.88 -10.50 6.40
C GLU A 95 -7.26 -11.43 7.46
N ALA A 96 -6.47 -10.90 8.39
CA ALA A 96 -5.98 -11.68 9.54
C ALA A 96 -7.14 -12.17 10.42
N ILE A 97 -8.16 -11.33 10.64
CA ILE A 97 -9.38 -11.70 11.35
C ILE A 97 -10.14 -12.78 10.57
N ASN A 98 -10.38 -12.56 9.28
CA ASN A 98 -11.07 -13.53 8.41
C ASN A 98 -10.34 -14.89 8.39
N SER A 99 -9.01 -14.87 8.34
CA SER A 99 -8.19 -16.07 8.39
C SER A 99 -8.36 -16.85 9.69
N LYS A 100 -8.41 -16.16 10.85
CA LYS A 100 -8.67 -16.80 12.15
C LYS A 100 -10.07 -17.41 12.20
N LEU A 101 -11.08 -16.68 11.71
CA LEU A 101 -12.46 -17.18 11.63
C LEU A 101 -12.56 -18.44 10.76
N ARG A 102 -11.94 -18.44 9.57
CA ARG A 102 -11.89 -19.61 8.68
C ARG A 102 -11.16 -20.80 9.30
N ALA A 103 -10.13 -20.56 10.11
CA ALA A 103 -9.40 -21.59 10.85
C ALA A 103 -10.17 -22.13 12.08
N GLY A 104 -11.37 -21.62 12.37
CA GLY A 104 -12.15 -22.02 13.54
C GLY A 104 -11.65 -21.44 14.86
N GLN A 105 -10.75 -20.44 14.83
CA GLN A 105 -10.15 -19.81 16.01
C GLN A 105 -10.95 -18.59 16.47
N GLY A 106 -12.27 -18.74 16.67
CA GLY A 106 -13.21 -17.64 16.90
C GLY A 106 -12.99 -16.75 18.14
N ASN A 107 -11.97 -17.02 18.96
CA ASN A 107 -11.56 -16.12 20.04
C ASN A 107 -10.44 -15.19 19.55
N ILE A 108 -10.81 -13.94 19.26
CA ILE A 108 -9.87 -12.88 18.90
C ILE A 108 -9.47 -12.18 20.20
N GLU A 109 -8.32 -12.52 20.78
CA GLU A 109 -7.66 -11.62 21.74
C GLU A 109 -7.14 -10.41 20.96
N ILE A 110 -7.66 -9.24 21.31
CA ILE A 110 -7.32 -7.91 20.76
C ILE A 110 -6.30 -7.25 21.68
#